data_AF-A0A495SN20-F1
#
_entry.id   AF-A0A495SN20-F1
#
_cell.length_a   1.000
_cell.length_b   1.000
_cell.length_c   1.000
_cell.angle_alpha   90.00
_cell.angle_beta   90.00
_cell.angle_gamma   90.00
#
_symmetry.space_group_name_H-M   'P 1'
#
loop_
_entity.id
_entity.type
_entity.pdbx_description
1 polymer ?
#
loop_
_entity_poly.entity_id
_entity_poly.type
_entity_poly.pdbx_seq_one_letter_code
_entity_poly.pdbx_strand_id
1 'polypeptide(L)' 'MKSKIRFFFEVNEESYYILYNINMAYVLYRIDNINPLMFSQVASWGAFDNKLGMKIIKEIEEFALKEFEKLQNGF' A
#
# COMPACT_ATOMS: atom_id res chain seq x y z
N MET A 1 16.23 4.97 7.96
CA MET A 1 14.86 4.58 8.37
C MET A 1 14.45 3.42 7.48
N LYS A 2 14.04 2.28 8.04
CA LYS A 2 13.67 1.09 7.25
C LYS A 2 12.14 1.03 7.16
N SER A 3 11.59 1.21 5.97
CA SER A 3 10.16 0.99 5.73
C SER A 3 9.85 -0.50 5.60
N LYS A 4 8.65 -0.91 5.99
CA LYS A 4 8.12 -2.26 5.76
C LYS A 4 6.75 -2.14 5.12
N ILE A 5 6.64 -2.63 3.90
CA ILE A 5 5.40 -2.66 3.11
C ILE A 5 4.86 -4.09 3.13
N ARG A 6 3.55 -4.27 3.31
CA ARG A 6 2.87 -5.57 3.30
C ARG A 6 1.64 -5.50 2.41
N PHE A 7 1.45 -6.50 1.57
CA PHE A 7 0.26 -6.71 0.76
C PHE A 7 -0.59 -7.82 1.35
N PHE A 8 -1.91 -7.65 1.39
CA PHE A 8 -2.84 -8.69 1.83
C PHE A 8 -4.23 -8.48 1.25
N PHE A 9 -5.02 -9.56 1.21
CA PHE A 9 -6.42 -9.54 0.81
C PHE A 9 -7.31 -9.68 2.04
N GLU A 10 -8.26 -8.77 2.23
CA GLU A 10 -9.27 -8.88 3.28
C GLU A 10 -10.52 -9.56 2.71
N VAL A 11 -10.85 -10.73 3.25
CA VAL A 11 -11.90 -11.61 2.72
C VAL A 11 -13.28 -10.99 2.91
N ASN A 12 -13.54 -10.32 4.03
CA ASN A 12 -14.86 -9.76 4.31
C ASN A 12 -15.22 -8.58 3.41
N GLU A 13 -14.20 -7.87 2.91
CA GLU A 13 -14.36 -6.70 2.04
C GLU A 13 -14.03 -6.99 0.58
N GLU A 14 -13.61 -8.22 0.28
CA GLU A 14 -13.15 -8.67 -1.03
C GLU A 14 -12.17 -7.67 -1.68
N SER A 15 -11.25 -7.12 -0.90
CA SER A 15 -10.40 -5.99 -1.31
C SER A 15 -8.94 -6.20 -0.95
N TYR A 16 -8.05 -5.71 -1.80
CA TYR A 16 -6.63 -5.70 -1.54
C TYR A 16 -6.19 -4.48 -0.72
N TYR A 17 -5.21 -4.70 0.13
CA TYR A 17 -4.69 -3.71 1.06
C TYR A 17 -3.16 -3.67 1.04
N ILE A 18 -2.61 -2.46 1.18
CA ILE A 18 -1.18 -2.24 1.41
C ILE A 18 -0.99 -1.49 2.73
N LEU A 19 -0.25 -2.12 3.66
CA LEU A 19 0.18 -1.50 4.91
C LEU A 19 1.62 -1.04 4.80
N TYR A 20 1.83 0.27 4.89
CA TYR A 20 3.14 0.91 4.96
C TYR A 20 3.49 1.20 6.42
N ASN A 21 4.62 0.66 6.91
CA ASN A 21 5.15 0.98 8.24
C ASN A 21 6.49 1.69 8.11
N ILE A 22 6.68 2.77 8.87
CA ILE A 22 7.96 3.48 8.98
C ILE A 22 8.18 3.96 10.42
N ASN A 23 9.26 3.49 11.04
CA ASN A 23 9.50 3.68 12.48
C ASN A 23 8.30 3.23 13.31
N MET A 24 7.64 4.16 14.03
CA MET A 24 6.41 3.90 14.77
C MET A 24 5.16 4.24 13.95
N ALA A 25 5.28 4.93 12.82
CA ALA A 25 4.16 5.41 12.02
C ALA A 25 3.67 4.36 11.01
N TYR A 26 2.38 4.42 10.64
CA TYR A 26 1.83 3.61 9.58
C TYR A 26 0.82 4.35 8.71
N VAL A 27 0.66 3.87 7.48
CA VAL A 27 -0.43 4.23 6.57
C VAL A 27 -0.98 2.95 5.94
N LEU A 28 -2.29 2.82 5.95
CA LEU A 28 -3.03 1.74 5.30
C LEU A 28 -3.75 2.28 4.08
N TYR A 29 -3.51 1.65 2.94
CA TYR A 29 -4.19 1.93 1.68
C TYR A 29 -5.05 0.75 1.26
N ARG A 30 -6.28 1.02 0.84
CA ARG A 30 -7.11 0.08 0.09
C ARG A 30 -6.84 0.27 -1.39
N ILE A 31 -6.61 -0.82 -2.10
CA ILE A 31 -6.26 -0.86 -3.51
C ILE A 31 -7.49 -1.29 -4.31
N ASP A 32 -7.70 -0.68 -5.47
CA ASP A 32 -8.70 -1.12 -6.42
C ASP A 32 -8.32 -2.47 -7.05
N ASN A 33 -9.28 -3.39 -7.17
CA ASN A 33 -9.03 -4.75 -7.63
C ASN A 33 -8.76 -4.82 -9.15
N ILE A 34 -9.09 -3.77 -9.92
CA ILE A 34 -8.90 -3.72 -11.38
C ILE A 34 -7.64 -2.94 -11.70
N ASN A 35 -7.46 -1.77 -11.08
CA ASN A 35 -6.31 -0.90 -11.31
C ASN A 35 -5.48 -0.69 -10.01
N PRO A 36 -4.31 -1.33 -9.87
CA PRO A 36 -3.51 -1.24 -8.64
C PRO A 36 -2.94 0.16 -8.34
N LEU A 37 -2.96 1.07 -9.31
CA LEU A 37 -2.55 2.47 -9.12
C LEU A 37 -3.69 3.34 -8.57
N MET A 38 -4.92 2.85 -8.58
CA MET A 38 -6.02 3.50 -7.89
C MET A 38 -6.09 2.96 -6.46
N PHE A 39 -5.73 3.80 -5.50
CA PHE A 39 -5.82 3.46 -4.09
C PHE A 39 -6.24 4.65 -3.25
N SER A 40 -6.82 4.34 -2.09
CA SER A 40 -7.30 5.34 -1.14
C SER A 40 -6.75 5.05 0.25
N GLN A 41 -6.39 6.10 0.98
CA GLN A 41 -5.95 5.97 2.36
C GLN A 41 -7.15 5.64 3.25
N VAL A 42 -7.05 4.56 4.02
CA VAL A 42 -8.10 4.09 4.94
C VAL A 42 -7.79 4.48 6.38
N ALA A 43 -6.52 4.35 6.78
CA ALA A 43 -6.09 4.70 8.13
C ALA A 43 -4.64 5.17 8.12
N SER A 44 -4.28 6.02 9.06
CA SER A 44 -2.90 6.45 9.27
C SER A 44 -2.67 6.80 10.73
N TRP A 45 -1.44 6.57 11.20
CA TRP A 45 -0.98 7.02 12.51
C TRP A 45 0.46 7.52 12.43
N GLY A 46 0.76 8.61 13.14
CA GLY A 46 2.04 9.29 13.11
C GLY A 46 2.05 10.53 12.21
N ALA A 47 3.18 11.25 12.20
CA ALA A 47 3.35 12.47 11.41
C ALA A 47 4.05 12.16 10.08
N PHE A 48 3.46 12.66 9.00
CA PHE A 48 4.00 12.56 7.65
C PHE A 48 4.07 13.96 7.06
N ASP A 49 5.28 14.47 6.85
CA ASP A 49 5.45 15.71 6.08
C ASP A 49 5.17 15.44 4.58
N ASN A 50 4.98 16.51 3.82
CA ASN A 50 4.65 16.40 2.39
C ASN A 50 5.70 15.62 1.58
N LYS A 51 6.98 15.74 1.93
CA LYS A 51 8.07 15.06 1.22
C LYS A 51 8.03 13.56 1.48
N LEU A 52 7.79 13.17 2.74
CA LEU A 52 7.59 11.79 3.12
C LEU A 52 6.31 11.22 2.51
N GLY A 53 5.22 11.99 2.48
CA GLY A 53 3.96 11.60 1.85
C GLY A 53 4.13 11.26 0.36
N MET A 54 4.78 12.14 -0.41
CA MET A 54 5.08 11.87 -1.83
C MET A 54 5.96 10.62 -2.02
N LYS A 55 6.92 10.42 -1.13
CA LYS A 55 7.77 9.22 -1.16
C LYS A 55 6.96 7.94 -0.88
N ILE A 56 6.07 7.97 0.11
CA ILE A 56 5.20 6.83 0.45
C ILE A 56 4.32 6.48 -0.75
N ILE A 57 3.66 7.45 -1.36
CA ILE A 57 2.79 7.24 -2.53
C ILE A 57 3.56 6.51 -3.65
N LYS A 58 4.76 6.99 -3.99
CA LYS A 58 5.58 6.36 -5.02
C LYS A 58 5.99 4.92 -4.67
N GLU A 59 6.39 4.67 -3.43
CA GLU A 59 6.74 3.32 -2.96
C GLU A 59 5.52 2.38 -2.99
N ILE A 60 4.31 2.90 -2.71
CA ILE A 60 3.06 2.13 -2.80
C ILE A 60 2.72 1.79 -4.25
N GLU A 61 2.80 2.75 -5.17
CA GLU A 61 2.55 2.52 -6.61
C GLU A 61 3.48 1.43 -7.17
N GLU A 62 4.78 1.55 -6.94
CA GLU A 62 5.77 0.58 -7.41
C GLU A 62 5.56 -0.81 -6.80
N PHE A 63 5.14 -0.88 -5.54
CA PHE A 63 4.87 -2.13 -4.85
C PHE A 63 3.56 -2.78 -5.32
N ALA A 64 2.49 -2.00 -5.46
CA ALA A 64 1.19 -2.48 -5.92
C ALA A 64 1.27 -3.09 -7.32
N LEU A 65 1.99 -2.44 -8.24
CA LEU A 65 2.22 -2.97 -9.59
C LEU A 65 2.90 -4.33 -9.56
N LYS A 66 3.96 -4.49 -8.75
CA LYS A 66 4.71 -5.76 -8.65
C LYS A 66 3.87 -6.87 -8.04
N GLU A 67 3.07 -6.58 -7.01
CA GLU A 67 2.23 -7.61 -6.38
C GLU A 67 1.09 -8.04 -7.31
N PHE A 68 0.46 -7.11 -8.02
CA PHE A 68 -0.57 -7.46 -9.00
C PHE A 68 -0.02 -8.21 -10.22
N GLU A 69 1.19 -7.89 -10.68
CA GLU A 69 1.87 -8.65 -11.72
C GLU A 69 2.10 -10.12 -11.29
N LYS A 70 2.47 -10.36 -10.02
CA LYS A 70 2.59 -11.73 -9.48
C LYS A 70 1.24 -12.46 -9.47
N LEU A 71 0.18 -11.78 -9.03
CA LEU A 71 -1.18 -12.35 -9.03
C LEU A 71 -1.64 -12.75 -10.43
N GLN A 72 -1.37 -11.93 -11.45
CA GLN A 72 -1.72 -12.24 -12.84
C GLN A 72 -0.90 -13.39 -13.41
N ASN A 73 0.38 -13.49 -13.02
CA ASN A 73 1.30 -14.51 -13.52
C ASN A 73 1.33 -15.80 -12.69
N GLY A 74 0.56 -15.88 -11.59
CA GLY A 74 0.39 -17.10 -10.79
C GLY A 74 1.61 -17.51 -9.94
N PHE A 75 2.47 -16.56 -9.55
CA PHE A 75 3.65 -16.81 -8.72
C PHE A 75 3.46 -16.39 -7.26
#